data_AF-A0A2U3QNK6-F1
#
_entry.id   AF-A0A2U3QNK6-F1
#
_cell.length_a   1.000
_cell.length_b   1.000
_cell.length_c   1.000
_cell.angle_alpha   90.00
_cell.angle_beta   90.00
_cell.angle_gamma   90.00
#
_symmetry.space_group_name_H-M   'P 1'
#
loop_
_entity.id
_entity.type
_entity.pdbx_description
1 polymer ?
#
loop_
_entity_poly.entity_id
_entity_poly.type
_entity_poly.pdbx_seq_one_letter_code
_entity_poly.pdbx_strand_id
1 'polypeptide(L)' 'MNSELKNPHLIKHQALDSGLEFIKHLTYEMKGSIRIDSKEGHYTKFLVSIPIQISNLNSQH' A
#
# COMPACT_ATOMS: atom_id res chain seq x y z
N MET A 1 12.99 18.76 24.20
CA MET A 1 12.58 18.56 22.79
C MET A 1 13.62 17.65 22.14
N ASN A 2 13.35 16.35 22.07
CA ASN A 2 14.35 15.35 21.67
C ASN A 2 14.76 15.55 20.20
N SER A 3 16.06 15.75 19.99
CA SER A 3 16.71 15.84 18.68
C SER A 3 16.59 14.57 17.84
N GLU A 4 16.12 13.46 18.44
CA GLU A 4 15.86 12.18 17.77
C GLU A 4 14.71 12.25 16.76
N LEU A 5 13.78 13.21 16.90
CA LEU A 5 12.67 13.42 15.96
C LEU A 5 13.11 13.99 14.59
N LYS A 6 14.37 14.40 14.44
CA LYS A 6 14.92 14.91 13.18
C LYS A 6 15.78 13.88 12.44
N ASN A 7 15.77 12.61 12.83
CA ASN A 7 16.47 11.59 12.07
C ASN A 7 15.72 11.36 10.74
N PRO A 8 16.32 11.67 9.57
CA PRO A 8 15.68 11.48 8.28
C PRO A 8 15.26 10.03 8.03
N HIS A 9 15.95 9.06 8.65
CA HIS A 9 15.57 7.65 8.58
C HIS A 9 14.26 7.38 9.30
N LEU A 10 14.07 7.88 10.53
CA LEU A 10 12.83 7.72 11.28
C LEU A 10 11.63 8.37 10.57
N ILE A 11 11.83 9.55 9.97
CA ILE A 11 10.82 10.24 9.15
C ILE A 11 10.48 9.42 7.89
N LYS A 12 11.48 8.83 7.23
CA LYS A 12 11.27 7.94 6.07
C LYS A 12 10.49 6.67 6.45
N HIS A 13 10.80 6.06 7.60
CA HIS A 13 10.09 4.88 8.09
C HIS A 13 8.61 5.20 8.38
N GLN A 14 8.32 6.31 9.05
CA GLN A 14 6.93 6.75 9.29
C GLN A 14 6.17 7.06 7.99
N ALA A 15 6.83 7.69 7.02
CA ALA A 15 6.24 7.95 5.70
C ALA A 15 5.96 6.65 4.91
N LEU A 16 6.82 5.65 5.05
CA LEU A 16 6.62 4.32 4.45
C LEU A 16 5.46 3.56 5.11
N ASP A 17 5.36 3.60 6.43
CA ASP A 17 4.28 2.94 7.19
C ASP A 17 2.91 3.54 6.85
N SER A 18 2.82 4.88 6.84
CA SER A 18 1.60 5.61 6.44
C SER A 18 1.24 5.39 4.97
N GLY A 19 2.23 5.33 4.07
CA GLY A 19 2.01 5.00 2.66
C GLY A 19 1.46 3.58 2.47
N LEU A 20 1.98 2.60 3.21
CA LEU A 20 1.50 1.23 3.15
C LEU A 20 0.10 1.06 3.73
N GLU A 21 -0.20 1.76 4.82
CA GLU A 21 -1.54 1.77 5.41
C GLU A 21 -2.57 2.35 4.44
N PHE A 22 -2.23 3.46 3.76
CA PHE A 22 -3.06 4.03 2.71
C PHE A 22 -3.30 3.03 1.56
N ILE A 23 -2.25 2.37 1.05
CA ILE A 23 -2.40 1.37 -0.02
C ILE A 23 -3.27 0.19 0.42
N LYS A 24 -3.13 -0.28 1.67
CA LYS A 24 -3.97 -1.34 2.24
C LYS A 24 -5.44 -0.92 2.26
N HIS A 25 -5.73 0.28 2.76
CA HIS A 25 -7.08 0.81 2.82
C HIS A 25 -7.70 0.95 1.42
N LEU A 26 -7.00 1.60 0.49
CA LEU A 26 -7.46 1.75 -0.90
C LEU A 26 -7.72 0.38 -1.57
N THR A 27 -6.81 -0.57 -1.39
CA THR A 27 -6.97 -1.92 -1.94
C THR A 27 -8.23 -2.60 -1.41
N TYR A 28 -8.52 -2.45 -0.11
CA TYR A 28 -9.73 -2.98 0.50
C TYR A 28 -11.01 -2.32 -0.07
N GLU A 29 -11.04 -0.99 -0.19
CA GLU A 29 -12.17 -0.25 -0.76
C GLU A 29 -12.47 -0.69 -2.22
N MET A 30 -11.43 -1.01 -2.98
CA MET A 30 -11.55 -1.56 -4.33
C MET A 30 -11.95 -3.05 -4.36
N LYS A 31 -12.30 -3.64 -3.22
CA LYS A 31 -12.57 -5.08 -3.03
C LYS A 31 -11.40 -5.97 -3.48
N GLY A 32 -10.19 -5.42 -3.42
CA GLY A 32 -8.95 -6.11 -3.72
C GLY A 32 -8.33 -6.79 -2.50
N SER A 33 -7.13 -7.31 -2.69
CA SER A 33 -6.31 -7.86 -1.62
C SER A 33 -4.84 -7.47 -1.82
N ILE A 34 -4.12 -7.35 -0.71
CA ILE A 34 -2.68 -7.11 -0.69
C ILE A 34 -2.00 -8.22 0.09
N ARG A 35 -0.87 -8.71 -0.44
CA ARG A 35 0.02 -9.68 0.21
C ARG A 35 1.42 -9.10 0.26
N ILE A 36 2.13 -9.39 1.35
CA ILE A 36 3.50 -8.94 1.58
C ILE A 36 4.36 -10.19 1.76
N ASP A 37 5.40 -10.31 0.95
CA ASP A 37 6.44 -11.33 1.08
C ASP A 37 7.78 -10.62 1.30
N SER A 38 8.52 -10.99 2.33
CA SER A 38 9.75 -10.31 2.72
C SER A 38 10.82 -11.32 3.12
N LYS A 39 12.04 -11.05 2.67
CA LYS A 39 13.26 -11.72 3.12
C LYS A 39 14.23 -10.66 3.62
N GLU A 40 14.46 -10.64 4.93
CA GLU A 40 15.36 -9.70 5.59
C GLU A 40 16.73 -9.67 4.92
N GLY A 41 17.25 -8.46 4.67
CA GLY A 41 18.54 -8.25 3.98
C GLY A 41 18.52 -8.52 2.47
N HIS A 42 17.39 -8.90 1.89
CA HIS A 42 17.28 -9.20 0.45
C HIS A 42 16.19 -8.38 -0.25
N TYR A 43 14.92 -8.59 0.10
CA TYR A 43 13.81 -7.93 -0.58
C TYR A 43 12.57 -7.85 0.29
N THR A 44 11.70 -6.90 -0.07
CA THR A 44 10.28 -6.89 0.30
C THR A 44 9.48 -6.73 -0.97
N LYS A 45 8.49 -7.61 -1.19
CA LYS A 45 7.62 -7.65 -2.35
C LYS A 45 6.18 -7.45 -1.89
N PHE A 46 5.50 -6.52 -2.56
CA PHE A 46 4.08 -6.28 -2.40
C PHE A 46 3.35 -6.81 -3.63
N LEU A 47 2.30 -7.60 -3.41
CA LEU A 47 1.39 -8.04 -4.46
C LEU A 47 0.00 -7.47 -4.16
N VAL A 48 -0.49 -6.61 -5.05
CA VAL A 48 -1.84 -6.05 -4.99
C VAL A 48 -2.67 -6.69 -6.10
N SER A 49 -3.84 -7.20 -5.74
CA SER A 49 -4.80 -7.80 -6.67
C SER A 49 -6.12 -7.08 -6.53
N ILE A 50 -6.58 -6.45 -7.60
CA ILE A 50 -7.83 -5.68 -7.63
C ILE A 50 -8.76 -6.31 -8.68
N PRO A 51 -10.01 -6.64 -8.33
CA PRO A 51 -10.97 -7.14 -9.30
C PRO A 51 -11.30 -6.05 -10.33
N ILE A 52 -11.27 -6.39 -11.61
CA ILE A 52 -11.75 -5.48 -12.66
C ILE A 52 -13.27 -5.49 -12.59
N GLN A 53 -13.86 -4.39 -12.12
CA GLN A 53 -15.31 -4.19 -12.21
C GLN A 53 -15.62 -3.60 -13.59
N ILE A 54 -16.13 -4.42 -14.49
CA ILE A 54 -16.72 -3.97 -15.74
C ILE A 54 -18.13 -3.50 -15.39
N SER A 55 -18.28 -2.30 -14.84
CA SER A 55 -19.60 -1.70 -14.66
C SER A 55 -20.17 -1.37 -16.05
N ASN A 56 -20.94 -2.31 -16.60
CA ASN A 56 -21.80 -2.20 -17.79
C ASN A 56 -21.31 -1.21 -18.86
N LEU A 57 -20.27 -1.59 -19.61
CA LEU A 57 -19.97 -1.01 -20.92
C LEU A 57 -21.09 -1.25 -21.97
N ASN A 58 -22.16 -1.96 -21.61
CA ASN A 58 -23.30 -2.28 -22.48
C ASN A 58 -24.56 -1.46 -22.21
N SER A 59 -24.51 -0.39 -21.42
CA SER A 59 -25.70 0.45 -21.18
C SER A 59 -25.95 1.49 -22.28
N GLN A 60 -25.73 1.19 -23.55
CA GLN A 60 -26.30 1.92 -24.69
C GLN A 60 -26.38 1.00 -25.92
N HIS A 61 -27.51 0.31 -26.10
CA HIS A 61 -28.00 -0.06 -27.43
C HIS A 61 -29.52 -0.26 -27.42
#